data_AF-A0A2N8Z9I6-F1
#
_entry.id   AF-A0A2N8Z9I6-F1
#
_cell.length_a   1.000
_cell.length_b   1.000
_cell.length_c   1.000
_cell.angle_alpha   90.00
_cell.angle_beta   90.00
_cell.angle_gamma   90.00
#
_symmetry.space_group_name_H-M   'P 1'
#
loop_
_entity.id
_entity.type
_entity.pdbx_description
1 polymer ?
#
loop_
_entity_poly.entity_id
_entity_poly.type
_entity_poly.pdbx_seq_one_letter_code
_entity_poly.pdbx_strand_id
1 'polypeptide(L)'
;MGVIKKWWLRFLLLVSACVAVIIGSSIREEQFFTCVMGVDLLGATPAQCLWVIETIGPSEDLLLLVEEEWSLSAVLSYPTPETLALAQLLIDHGIDVNSPQRVNGVEIPTIHGAILSRELEAFNLLIKNGVDINQVYSATEDNALQFAYRLQKKRASVELGKMISTLESMQ
;
A
#
# COMPACT_ATOMS: atom_id res chain seq x y z
N MET A 1 -14.09 -55.28 4.07
CA MET A 1 -12.88 -54.45 3.82
C MET A 1 -13.15 -53.06 3.25
N GLY A 2 -14.21 -52.84 2.44
CA GLY A 2 -14.50 -51.52 1.84
C GLY A 2 -15.10 -50.45 2.77
N VAL A 3 -15.80 -50.85 3.83
CA VAL A 3 -16.50 -49.91 4.75
C VAL A 3 -15.50 -49.14 5.64
N ILE A 4 -14.48 -49.83 6.15
CA ILE A 4 -13.43 -49.24 7.01
C ILE A 4 -12.58 -48.24 6.21
N LYS A 5 -12.24 -48.56 4.95
CA LYS A 5 -11.53 -47.62 4.05
C LYS A 5 -12.33 -46.35 3.77
N LYS A 6 -13.66 -46.44 3.61
CA LYS A 6 -14.55 -45.27 3.44
C LYS A 6 -14.60 -44.39 4.70
N TRP A 7 -14.62 -44.98 5.88
CA TRP A 7 -14.57 -44.23 7.15
C TRP A 7 -13.23 -43.52 7.35
N TRP A 8 -12.12 -44.21 7.06
CA TRP A 8 -10.78 -43.63 7.13
C TRP A 8 -10.60 -42.46 6.14
N LEU A 9 -11.11 -42.61 4.91
CA LEU A 9 -11.06 -41.55 3.90
C LEU A 9 -11.91 -40.34 4.30
N ARG A 10 -13.12 -40.55 4.85
CA ARG A 10 -13.98 -39.47 5.37
C ARG A 10 -13.36 -38.76 6.56
N PHE A 11 -12.72 -39.51 7.46
CA PHE A 11 -12.00 -38.95 8.60
C PHE A 11 -10.81 -38.10 8.14
N LEU A 12 -10.01 -38.57 7.19
CA LEU A 12 -8.91 -37.80 6.60
C LEU A 12 -9.38 -36.49 5.94
N LEU A 13 -10.47 -36.55 5.16
CA LEU A 13 -11.06 -35.35 4.54
C LEU A 13 -11.60 -34.36 5.58
N LEU A 14 -12.22 -34.86 6.66
CA LEU A 14 -12.67 -34.01 7.76
C LEU A 14 -11.49 -33.36 8.49
N VAL A 15 -10.42 -34.11 8.77
CA VAL A 15 -9.21 -33.57 9.40
C VAL A 15 -8.56 -32.52 8.50
N SER A 16 -8.43 -32.74 7.18
CA SER A 16 -7.86 -31.74 6.28
C SER A 16 -8.73 -30.49 6.16
N ALA A 17 -10.05 -30.65 6.15
CA ALA A 17 -10.99 -29.52 6.16
C ALA A 17 -10.89 -28.72 7.47
N CYS A 18 -10.85 -29.39 8.63
CA CYS A 18 -10.67 -28.72 9.91
C CYS A 18 -9.32 -27.99 10.00
N VAL A 19 -8.23 -28.61 9.52
CA VAL A 19 -6.91 -27.98 9.47
C VAL A 19 -6.93 -26.76 8.55
N ALA A 20 -7.56 -26.84 7.38
CA ALA A 20 -7.70 -25.71 6.47
C ALA A 20 -8.53 -24.57 7.09
N VAL A 21 -9.61 -24.89 7.81
CA VAL A 21 -10.44 -23.90 8.53
C VAL A 21 -9.66 -23.24 9.67
N ILE A 22 -8.91 -24.02 10.46
CA ILE A 22 -8.10 -23.49 11.56
C ILE A 22 -7.00 -22.56 11.02
N ILE A 23 -6.28 -22.99 9.98
CA ILE A 23 -5.25 -22.17 9.33
C ILE A 23 -5.88 -20.91 8.72
N GLY A 24 -6.97 -21.03 7.98
CA GLY A 24 -7.68 -19.90 7.38
C GLY A 24 -8.21 -18.90 8.42
N SER A 25 -8.69 -19.39 9.58
CA SER A 25 -9.15 -18.54 10.68
C SER A 25 -8.03 -17.82 11.43
N SER A 26 -6.78 -18.25 11.24
CA SER A 26 -5.62 -17.64 11.89
C SER A 26 -4.95 -16.57 11.03
N ILE A 27 -5.20 -16.54 9.72
CA ILE A 27 -4.61 -15.54 8.81
C ILE A 27 -5.50 -14.31 8.83
N ARG A 28 -4.97 -13.21 9.39
CA ARG A 28 -5.64 -11.91 9.36
C ARG A 28 -5.37 -11.22 8.03
N GLU A 29 -6.30 -10.37 7.59
CA GLU A 29 -6.15 -9.58 6.38
C GLU A 29 -4.89 -8.69 6.39
N GLU A 30 -4.52 -8.18 7.57
CA GLU A 30 -3.24 -7.51 7.85
C GLU A 30 -2.01 -8.28 7.34
N GLN A 31 -2.03 -9.63 7.40
CA GLN A 31 -0.94 -10.45 6.90
C GLN A 31 -0.87 -10.48 5.38
N PHE A 32 -2.02 -10.49 4.69
CA PHE A 32 -2.05 -10.34 3.24
C PHE A 32 -1.57 -8.94 2.84
N PHE A 33 -2.02 -7.91 3.54
CA PHE A 33 -1.61 -6.53 3.30
C PHE A 33 -0.10 -6.35 3.42
N THR A 34 0.50 -6.83 4.51
CA THR A 34 1.97 -6.79 4.70
C THR A 34 2.71 -7.71 3.74
N CYS A 35 2.12 -8.83 3.33
CA CYS A 35 2.68 -9.70 2.30
C CYS A 35 2.78 -9.03 0.92
N VAL A 36 1.82 -8.17 0.55
CA VAL A 36 1.94 -7.36 -0.68
C VAL A 36 3.19 -6.48 -0.66
N MET A 37 3.61 -6.02 0.53
CA MET A 37 4.84 -5.24 0.72
C MET A 37 6.10 -6.13 0.88
N GLY A 38 5.98 -7.45 0.69
CA GLY A 38 7.11 -8.38 0.70
C GLY A 38 7.38 -9.10 2.02
N VAL A 39 6.49 -8.98 3.02
CA VAL A 39 6.58 -9.80 4.24
C VAL A 39 6.22 -11.25 3.91
N ASP A 40 7.05 -12.21 4.34
CA ASP A 40 6.79 -13.63 4.05
C ASP A 40 5.47 -14.10 4.70
N LEU A 41 4.60 -14.69 3.87
CA LEU A 41 3.36 -15.32 4.30
C LEU A 41 3.28 -16.73 3.73
N LEU A 42 3.89 -17.70 4.43
CA LEU A 42 3.87 -19.12 4.06
C LEU A 42 4.36 -19.39 2.63
N GLY A 43 5.34 -18.61 2.14
CA GLY A 43 5.86 -18.71 0.78
C GLY A 43 4.95 -18.13 -0.31
N ALA A 44 3.92 -17.38 0.06
CA ALA A 44 3.12 -16.62 -0.90
C ALA A 44 3.93 -15.46 -1.48
N THR A 45 3.70 -15.18 -2.76
CA THR A 45 4.25 -14.02 -3.46
C THR A 45 3.39 -12.78 -3.21
N PRO A 46 3.95 -11.55 -3.33
CA PRO A 46 3.18 -10.31 -3.24
C PRO A 46 1.95 -10.30 -4.16
N ALA A 47 2.09 -10.82 -5.39
CA ALA A 47 1.00 -10.91 -6.36
C ALA A 47 -0.13 -11.87 -5.90
N GLN A 48 0.22 -13.00 -5.26
CA GLN A 48 -0.78 -13.90 -4.69
C GLN A 48 -1.51 -13.25 -3.52
N CYS A 49 -0.79 -12.50 -2.67
CA CYS A 49 -1.39 -11.79 -1.55
C CYS A 49 -2.31 -10.65 -2.02
N LEU A 50 -1.90 -9.90 -3.04
CA LEU A 50 -2.72 -8.86 -3.65
C LEU A 50 -4.00 -9.46 -4.25
N TRP A 51 -3.88 -10.55 -5.01
CA TRP A 51 -5.02 -11.22 -5.63
C TRP A 51 -6.10 -11.61 -4.61
N VAL A 52 -5.71 -12.03 -3.40
CA VAL A 52 -6.66 -12.33 -2.32
C VAL A 52 -7.43 -11.07 -1.90
N ILE A 53 -6.73 -9.95 -1.67
CA ILE A 53 -7.35 -8.67 -1.28
C ILE A 53 -8.26 -8.16 -2.40
N GLU A 54 -7.82 -8.22 -3.67
CA GLU A 54 -8.63 -7.81 -4.83
C GLU A 54 -9.89 -8.67 -4.99
N THR A 55 -9.80 -9.97 -4.71
CA THR A 55 -10.93 -10.90 -4.88
C THR A 55 -11.99 -10.72 -3.81
N ILE A 56 -11.58 -10.46 -2.57
CA ILE A 56 -12.48 -10.33 -1.42
C ILE A 56 -12.95 -8.87 -1.24
N GLY A 57 -12.10 -7.92 -1.63
CA GLY A 57 -12.18 -6.51 -1.28
C GLY A 57 -11.56 -6.24 0.10
N PRO A 58 -10.97 -5.06 0.31
CA PRO A 58 -10.45 -4.67 1.62
C PRO A 58 -11.60 -4.58 2.65
N SER A 59 -11.44 -5.16 3.83
CA SER A 59 -12.42 -5.01 4.90
C SER A 59 -12.36 -3.62 5.56
N GLU A 60 -13.41 -3.24 6.28
CA GLU A 60 -13.43 -2.02 7.09
C GLU A 60 -12.29 -2.00 8.12
N ASP A 61 -11.96 -3.14 8.73
CA ASP A 61 -10.86 -3.25 9.70
C ASP A 61 -9.50 -2.95 9.04
N LEU A 62 -9.28 -3.41 7.80
CA LEU A 62 -8.06 -3.10 7.06
C LEU A 62 -8.00 -1.61 6.68
N LEU A 63 -9.12 -1.03 6.24
CA LEU A 63 -9.17 0.39 5.89
C LEU A 63 -8.86 1.26 7.12
N LEU A 64 -9.46 0.96 8.28
CA LEU A 64 -9.16 1.63 9.55
C LEU A 64 -7.68 1.47 9.93
N LEU A 65 -7.11 0.28 9.79
CA LEU A 65 -5.69 0.04 10.06
C LEU A 65 -4.76 0.85 9.14
N VAL A 66 -5.14 1.06 7.88
CA VAL A 66 -4.38 1.92 6.96
C VAL A 66 -4.49 3.40 7.36
N GLU A 67 -5.66 3.87 7.78
CA GLU A 67 -5.87 5.25 8.23
C GLU A 67 -5.11 5.56 9.54
N GLU A 68 -5.06 4.61 10.46
CA GLU A 68 -4.52 4.83 11.81
C GLU A 68 -3.02 4.49 11.92
N GLU A 69 -2.56 3.41 11.28
CA GLU A 69 -1.23 2.84 11.57
C GLU A 69 -0.24 2.88 10.39
N TRP A 70 -0.66 2.58 9.17
CA TRP A 70 0.28 2.41 8.04
C TRP A 70 0.40 3.64 7.14
N SER A 71 -0.70 4.29 6.76
CA SER A 71 -0.82 5.33 5.73
C SER A 71 -0.56 4.87 4.28
N LEU A 72 -1.22 5.53 3.33
CA LEU A 72 -1.02 5.34 1.89
C LEU A 72 0.44 5.58 1.46
N SER A 73 1.12 6.54 2.09
CA SER A 73 2.53 6.84 1.81
C SER A 73 3.46 5.69 2.18
N ALA A 74 3.13 4.87 3.18
CA ALA A 74 3.95 3.71 3.52
C ALA A 74 3.84 2.63 2.45
N VAL A 75 2.62 2.36 1.96
CA VAL A 75 2.40 1.43 0.83
C VAL A 75 3.19 1.89 -0.40
N LEU A 76 3.23 3.19 -0.65
CA LEU A 76 3.92 3.80 -1.79
C LEU A 76 5.42 4.06 -1.59
N SER A 77 5.99 3.73 -0.42
CA SER A 77 7.41 4.00 -0.12
C SER A 77 8.38 3.16 -0.96
N TYR A 78 7.91 2.00 -1.43
CA TYR A 78 8.63 1.11 -2.33
C TYR A 78 7.64 0.65 -3.42
N PRO A 79 7.50 1.39 -4.52
CA PRO A 79 6.52 1.09 -5.54
C PRO A 79 6.91 -0.16 -6.34
N THR A 80 6.06 -1.18 -6.27
CA THR A 80 6.01 -2.31 -7.19
C THR A 80 4.68 -2.28 -7.93
N PRO A 81 4.49 -3.05 -9.02
CA PRO A 81 3.18 -3.19 -9.63
C PRO A 81 2.08 -3.55 -8.61
N GLU A 82 2.41 -4.39 -7.64
CA GLU A 82 1.49 -4.84 -6.60
C GLU A 82 1.19 -3.76 -5.55
N THR A 83 2.19 -3.02 -5.06
CA THR A 83 1.92 -1.95 -4.08
C THR A 83 1.23 -0.75 -4.72
N LEU A 84 1.47 -0.46 -6.00
CA LEU A 84 0.72 0.53 -6.76
C LEU A 84 -0.74 0.12 -6.97
N ALA A 85 -0.98 -1.16 -7.31
CA ALA A 85 -2.34 -1.69 -7.44
C ALA A 85 -3.09 -1.70 -6.09
N LEU A 86 -2.41 -2.09 -5.01
CA LEU A 86 -2.96 -2.02 -3.66
C LEU A 86 -3.30 -0.58 -3.27
N ALA A 87 -2.40 0.38 -3.54
CA ALA A 87 -2.66 1.79 -3.27
C ALA A 87 -3.87 2.32 -4.04
N GLN A 88 -4.01 1.96 -5.32
CA GLN A 88 -5.19 2.32 -6.10
C GLN A 88 -6.47 1.69 -5.53
N LEU A 89 -6.44 0.40 -5.17
CA LEU A 89 -7.57 -0.29 -4.56
C LEU A 89 -8.01 0.38 -3.25
N LEU A 90 -7.06 0.77 -2.40
CA LEU A 90 -7.34 1.46 -1.14
C LEU A 90 -8.00 2.84 -1.37
N ILE A 91 -7.50 3.62 -2.34
CA ILE A 91 -8.10 4.91 -2.73
C ILE A 91 -9.52 4.70 -3.27
N ASP A 92 -9.72 3.70 -4.12
CA ASP A 92 -11.04 3.37 -4.70
C ASP A 92 -12.05 2.97 -3.61
N HIS A 93 -11.56 2.49 -2.46
CA HIS A 93 -12.34 2.15 -1.26
C HIS A 93 -12.40 3.28 -0.20
N GLY A 94 -11.97 4.49 -0.53
CA GLY A 94 -12.21 5.69 0.28
C GLY A 94 -11.05 6.16 1.14
N ILE A 95 -9.88 5.53 1.08
CA ILE A 95 -8.67 6.06 1.74
C ILE A 95 -8.32 7.42 1.12
N ASP A 96 -8.28 8.46 1.96
CA ASP A 96 -7.95 9.81 1.49
C ASP A 96 -6.49 9.88 1.02
N VAL A 97 -6.32 10.23 -0.26
CA VAL A 97 -5.03 10.40 -0.93
C VAL A 97 -4.14 11.46 -0.25
N ASN A 98 -4.73 12.40 0.48
CA ASN A 98 -4.03 13.47 1.19
C ASN A 98 -3.63 13.11 2.62
N SER A 99 -3.95 11.89 3.08
CA SER A 99 -3.63 11.42 4.43
C SER A 99 -2.11 11.38 4.65
N PRO A 100 -1.56 12.21 5.55
CA PRO A 100 -0.12 12.29 5.72
C PRO A 100 0.43 11.05 6.41
N GLN A 101 1.68 10.71 6.10
CA GLN A 101 2.44 9.77 6.91
C GLN A 101 2.84 10.43 8.22
N ARG A 102 2.66 9.73 9.35
CA ARG A 102 3.16 10.17 10.66
C ARG A 102 4.45 9.44 11.01
N VAL A 103 5.58 10.15 11.01
CA VAL A 103 6.89 9.59 11.39
C VAL A 103 7.47 10.42 12.52
N ASN A 104 7.66 9.81 13.71
CA ASN A 104 8.22 10.48 14.90
C ASN A 104 7.50 11.80 15.26
N GLY A 105 6.17 11.83 15.11
CA GLY A 105 5.36 13.03 15.37
C GLY A 105 5.41 14.09 14.26
N VAL A 106 6.09 13.82 13.14
CA VAL A 106 6.10 14.67 11.96
C VAL A 106 5.10 14.13 10.94
N GLU A 107 4.21 15.00 10.47
CA GLU A 107 3.27 14.69 9.40
C GLU A 107 3.86 15.08 8.05
N ILE A 108 4.07 14.09 7.18
CA ILE A 108 4.59 14.27 5.82
C ILE A 108 3.41 14.05 4.87
N PRO A 109 2.95 15.08 4.13
CA PRO A 109 1.92 14.88 3.11
C PRO A 109 2.34 13.81 2.11
N THR A 110 1.37 13.02 1.65
CA THR A 110 1.64 11.83 0.80
C THR A 110 2.49 12.17 -0.43
N ILE A 111 2.20 13.31 -1.07
CA ILE A 111 2.96 13.76 -2.25
C ILE A 111 4.41 14.15 -1.90
N HIS A 112 4.66 14.75 -0.73
CA HIS A 112 6.01 15.08 -0.28
C HIS A 112 6.84 13.83 -0.01
N GLY A 113 6.21 12.75 0.49
CA GLY A 113 6.84 11.44 0.64
C GLY A 113 7.37 10.90 -0.69
N ALA A 114 6.52 10.88 -1.73
CA ALA A 114 6.91 10.43 -3.07
C ALA A 114 8.03 11.30 -3.69
N ILE A 115 7.96 12.63 -3.52
CA ILE A 115 8.99 13.57 -4.01
C ILE A 115 10.32 13.35 -3.27
N LEU A 116 10.28 13.14 -1.95
CA LEU A 116 11.46 12.90 -1.13
C LEU A 116 12.18 11.61 -1.53
N SER A 117 11.42 10.54 -1.75
CA SER A 117 11.94 9.22 -2.14
C SER A 117 12.28 9.12 -3.63
N ARG A 118 11.86 10.10 -4.46
CA ARG A 118 12.04 10.13 -5.93
C ARG A 118 11.28 9.03 -6.66
N GLU A 119 10.20 8.56 -6.07
CA GLU A 119 9.36 7.50 -6.61
C GLU A 119 8.36 8.08 -7.61
N LEU A 120 8.71 8.04 -8.90
CA LEU A 120 7.95 8.70 -9.97
C LEU A 120 6.59 8.05 -10.20
N GLU A 121 6.52 6.73 -10.12
CA GLU A 121 5.29 5.96 -10.29
C GLU A 121 4.30 6.24 -9.17
N ALA A 122 4.76 6.27 -7.92
CA ALA A 122 3.95 6.67 -6.77
C ALA A 122 3.45 8.12 -6.91
N PHE A 123 4.35 9.04 -7.28
CA PHE A 123 3.98 10.43 -7.54
C PHE A 123 2.88 10.55 -8.61
N ASN A 124 3.03 9.86 -9.74
CA ASN A 124 2.05 9.89 -10.83
C ASN A 124 0.70 9.29 -10.42
N LEU A 125 0.71 8.22 -9.61
CA LEU A 125 -0.51 7.62 -9.06
C LEU A 125 -1.25 8.62 -8.15
N LEU A 126 -0.54 9.34 -7.29
CA LEU A 126 -1.13 10.36 -6.42
C LEU A 126 -1.73 11.53 -7.23
N ILE A 127 -1.01 12.03 -8.23
CA ILE A 127 -1.49 13.09 -9.13
C ILE A 127 -2.77 12.64 -9.85
N LYS A 128 -2.78 11.42 -10.40
CA LYS A 128 -3.93 10.85 -11.08
C LYS A 128 -5.16 10.76 -10.17
N ASN A 129 -4.96 10.50 -8.88
CA ASN A 129 -6.02 10.38 -7.88
C ASN A 129 -6.37 11.70 -7.17
N GLY A 130 -5.90 12.85 -7.68
CA GLY A 130 -6.36 14.16 -7.22
C GLY A 130 -5.77 14.62 -5.88
N VAL A 131 -4.52 14.23 -5.58
CA VAL A 131 -3.79 14.74 -4.42
C VAL A 131 -3.66 16.29 -4.45
N ASP A 132 -3.83 16.93 -3.30
CA ASP A 132 -3.67 18.36 -3.14
C ASP A 132 -2.19 18.75 -3.17
N ILE A 133 -1.73 19.22 -4.32
CA ILE A 133 -0.36 19.68 -4.54
C ILE A 133 -0.01 20.97 -3.77
N ASN A 134 -1.02 21.67 -3.23
CA ASN A 134 -0.87 22.90 -2.46
C ASN A 134 -0.77 22.65 -0.95
N GLN A 135 -1.03 21.43 -0.48
CA GLN A 135 -0.82 21.07 0.92
C GLN A 135 0.65 21.34 1.30
N VAL A 136 0.85 22.03 2.41
CA VAL A 136 2.19 22.43 2.88
C VAL A 136 2.76 21.38 3.83
N TYR A 137 4.02 21.01 3.61
CA TYR A 137 4.75 20.20 4.57
C TYR A 137 5.23 21.06 5.74
N SER A 138 4.69 20.79 6.93
CA SER A 138 4.90 21.61 8.13
C SER A 138 6.37 21.82 8.52
N ALA A 139 7.24 20.84 8.26
CA ALA A 139 8.66 20.96 8.58
C ALA A 139 9.42 21.93 7.66
N THR A 140 8.89 22.21 6.47
CA THR A 140 9.54 23.05 5.46
C THR A 140 8.75 24.29 5.05
N GLU A 141 7.45 24.33 5.35
CA GLU A 141 6.48 25.32 4.86
C GLU A 141 6.39 25.37 3.33
N ASP A 142 6.73 24.25 2.67
CA ASP A 142 6.72 24.15 1.20
C ASP A 142 5.51 23.34 0.74
N ASN A 143 4.84 23.81 -0.32
CA ASN A 143 3.99 22.95 -1.14
C ASN A 143 4.83 21.98 -2.00
N ALA A 144 4.17 21.12 -2.78
CA ALA A 144 4.87 20.08 -3.55
C ALA A 144 5.96 20.64 -4.49
N LEU A 145 5.66 21.71 -5.24
CA LEU A 145 6.61 22.29 -6.20
C LEU A 145 7.79 22.97 -5.50
N GLN A 146 7.51 23.77 -4.46
CA GLN A 146 8.54 24.44 -3.67
C GLN A 146 9.50 23.43 -3.04
N PHE A 147 8.95 22.34 -2.50
CA PHE A 147 9.71 21.26 -1.90
C PHE A 147 10.60 20.54 -2.94
N ALA A 148 10.06 20.27 -4.13
CA ALA A 148 10.80 19.65 -5.21
C ALA A 148 12.01 20.50 -5.66
N TYR A 149 11.84 21.82 -5.83
CA TYR A 149 12.96 22.71 -6.13
C TYR A 149 13.99 22.78 -4.98
N ARG A 150 13.53 22.78 -3.72
CA ARG A 150 14.42 22.75 -2.55
C ARG A 150 15.31 21.51 -2.57
N LEU A 151 14.75 20.33 -2.88
CA LEU A 151 15.51 19.09 -3.02
C LEU A 151 16.43 19.11 -4.24
N GLN A 152 16.00 19.67 -5.37
CA GLN A 152 16.79 19.74 -6.60
C GLN A 152 18.09 20.52 -6.39
N LYS A 153 18.04 21.64 -5.64
CA LYS A 153 19.21 22.44 -5.26
C LYS A 153 20.23 21.64 -4.44
N LYS A 154 19.77 20.69 -3.62
CA LYS A 154 20.63 19.82 -2.81
C LYS A 154 21.19 18.66 -3.63
N ARG A 155 20.34 18.01 -4.42
CA ARG A 155 20.69 16.86 -5.27
C ARG A 155 19.66 16.69 -6.38
N ALA A 156 20.03 16.99 -7.62
CA ALA A 156 19.17 16.74 -8.77
C ALA A 156 19.00 15.22 -9.05
N SER A 157 17.92 14.84 -9.74
CA SER A 157 17.84 13.63 -10.56
C SER A 157 16.82 13.80 -11.67
N VAL A 158 16.80 12.82 -12.58
CA VAL A 158 15.88 12.76 -13.71
C VAL A 158 14.44 12.69 -13.22
N GLU A 159 14.15 11.87 -12.21
CA GLU A 159 12.81 11.68 -11.63
C GLU A 159 12.30 13.00 -11.05
N LEU A 160 13.13 13.67 -10.25
CA LEU A 160 12.78 14.96 -9.65
C LEU A 160 12.54 16.04 -10.71
N GLY A 161 13.31 16.06 -11.80
CA GLY A 161 13.08 16.96 -12.93
C GLY A 161 11.74 16.71 -13.63
N LYS A 162 11.33 15.45 -13.80
CA LYS A 162 10.02 15.08 -14.34
C LYS A 162 8.88 15.48 -13.40
N MET A 163 9.04 15.26 -12.10
CA MET A 163 8.05 15.68 -11.09
C MET A 163 7.88 17.21 -11.10
N ILE A 164 8.97 17.98 -11.14
CA ILE A 164 8.93 19.44 -11.24
C ILE A 164 8.17 19.88 -12.51
N SER A 165 8.53 19.31 -13.67
CA SER A 165 7.87 19.64 -14.94
C SER A 165 6.37 19.35 -14.90
N THR A 166 5.96 18.27 -14.21
CA THR A 166 4.55 17.91 -14.03
C THR A 166 3.86 18.95 -13.15
N LEU A 167 4.43 19.29 -12.00
CA LEU A 167 3.86 20.26 -11.06
C LEU A 167 3.77 21.67 -11.66
N GLU A 168 4.77 22.10 -12.46
CA GLU A 168 4.74 23.37 -13.20
C GLU A 168 3.55 23.45 -14.17
N SER A 169 3.19 22.35 -14.82
CA SER A 169 2.08 22.32 -15.77
C SER A 169 0.68 22.37 -15.12
N MET A 170 0.61 22.25 -13.78
CA MET A 170 -0.63 22.23 -13.00
C MET A 170 -0.91 23.56 -12.26
N GLN A 171 -0.08 24.59 -12.49
CA GLN A 171 -0.26 25.96 -12.00
C GLN A 171 -1.02 26.83 -13.00
#